data_AF-A0A316P4C1-F1
#
_entry.id   AF-A0A316P4C1-F1
#
_cell.length_a   1.000
_cell.length_b   1.000
_cell.length_c   1.000
_cell.angle_alpha   90.00
_cell.angle_beta   90.00
_cell.angle_gamma   90.00
#
_symmetry.space_group_name_H-M   'P 1'
#
loop_
_entity.id
_entity.type
_entity.pdbx_description
1 polymer ?
#
loop_
_entity_poly.entity_id
_entity_poly.type
_entity_poly.pdbx_seq_one_letter_code
_entity_poly.pdbx_strand_id
1 'polypeptide(L)'
;MTKSFNELGQHLKQYLIDCHSNYKGLKNVAVERYNNLKVSMEPEIYQTFHVIIRIGISEAVFIMPEGVVFNGSMGMDEKFVIRWLQNTFIQEDLSSHWKNARLYSA
;
A
#
# COMPACT_ATOMS: atom_id res chain seq x y z
N MET A 1 11.06 -15.58 -2.79
CA MET A 1 11.73 -14.27 -2.86
C MET A 1 10.71 -13.22 -2.47
N THR A 2 11.09 -12.30 -1.60
CA THR A 2 10.27 -11.15 -1.20
C THR A 2 10.00 -10.26 -2.41
N LYS A 3 8.75 -9.88 -2.65
CA LYS A 3 8.40 -8.96 -3.76
C LYS A 3 9.02 -7.60 -3.54
N SER A 4 9.60 -7.00 -4.56
CA SER A 4 10.04 -5.59 -4.55
C SER A 4 8.85 -4.64 -4.35
N PHE A 5 9.14 -3.39 -3.96
CA PHE A 5 8.11 -2.35 -3.86
C PHE A 5 7.36 -2.11 -5.18
N ASN A 6 8.04 -2.24 -6.32
CA ASN A 6 7.42 -2.11 -7.63
C ASN A 6 6.42 -3.24 -7.89
N GLU A 7 6.80 -4.48 -7.56
CA GLU A 7 5.90 -5.64 -7.69
C GLU A 7 4.70 -5.54 -6.74
N LEU A 8 4.92 -5.08 -5.50
CA LEU A 8 3.84 -4.79 -4.55
C LEU A 8 2.90 -3.71 -5.08
N GLY A 9 3.44 -2.67 -5.72
CA GLY A 9 2.65 -1.62 -6.37
C GLY A 9 1.79 -2.14 -7.53
N GLN A 10 2.36 -2.97 -8.40
CA GLN A 10 1.59 -3.59 -9.49
C GLN A 10 0.51 -4.54 -8.96
N HIS A 11 0.82 -5.29 -7.90
CA HIS A 11 -0.13 -6.18 -7.25
C HIS A 11 -1.30 -5.39 -6.60
N LEU A 12 -1.01 -4.30 -5.90
CA LEU A 12 -2.04 -3.42 -5.33
C LEU A 12 -2.89 -2.76 -6.43
N LYS A 13 -2.26 -2.32 -7.52
CA LYS A 13 -2.97 -1.76 -8.68
C LYS A 13 -4.02 -2.75 -9.21
N GLN A 14 -3.61 -3.99 -9.48
CA GLN A 14 -4.53 -5.01 -9.99
C GLN A 14 -5.64 -5.30 -8.97
N TYR A 15 -5.29 -5.45 -7.70
CA TYR A 15 -6.26 -5.67 -6.63
C TYR A 15 -7.32 -4.57 -6.54
N LEU A 16 -6.93 -3.30 -6.64
CA LEU A 16 -7.87 -2.16 -6.60
C LEU A 16 -8.78 -2.14 -7.83
N ILE A 17 -8.25 -2.42 -9.02
CA ILE A 17 -9.04 -2.53 -10.26
C ILE A 17 -10.10 -3.62 -10.10
N ASP A 18 -9.73 -4.79 -9.58
CA ASP A 18 -10.65 -5.91 -9.38
C ASP A 18 -11.73 -5.59 -8.35
N CYS A 19 -11.36 -4.94 -7.24
CA CYS A 19 -12.31 -4.51 -6.21
C CYS A 19 -13.37 -3.55 -6.77
N HIS A 20 -12.94 -2.58 -7.58
CA HIS A 20 -13.83 -1.58 -8.16
C HIS A 20 -14.66 -2.13 -9.32
N SER A 21 -14.11 -3.02 -10.14
CA SER A 21 -14.83 -3.66 -11.24
C SER A 21 -16.00 -4.51 -10.74
N ASN A 22 -15.86 -5.11 -9.56
CA ASN A 22 -16.91 -5.89 -8.91
C ASN A 22 -17.86 -5.02 -8.05
N TYR A 23 -17.59 -3.73 -7.88
CA TYR A 23 -18.42 -2.84 -7.09
C TYR A 23 -19.59 -2.33 -7.93
N LYS A 24 -20.79 -2.85 -7.64
CA LYS A 24 -22.05 -2.59 -8.38
C LYS A 24 -22.42 -1.10 -8.54
N GLY A 25 -21.81 -0.19 -7.77
CA GLY A 25 -22.08 1.25 -7.78
C GLY A 25 -21.12 2.14 -8.59
N LEU A 26 -20.00 1.62 -9.11
CA LEU A 26 -18.97 2.44 -9.78
C LEU A 26 -18.68 1.88 -11.19
N LYS A 27 -19.54 2.23 -12.15
CA LYS A 27 -19.39 1.76 -13.55
C LYS A 27 -18.18 2.36 -14.30
N ASN A 28 -17.52 3.40 -13.77
CA ASN A 28 -16.47 4.14 -14.47
C ASN A 28 -15.31 4.53 -13.52
N VAL A 29 -14.63 3.58 -12.89
CA VAL A 29 -13.37 3.91 -12.21
C VAL A 29 -12.30 4.13 -13.27
N ALA A 30 -11.76 5.35 -13.35
CA ALA A 30 -10.67 5.70 -14.24
C ALA A 30 -9.43 4.91 -13.81
N VAL A 31 -9.21 3.73 -14.41
CA VAL A 31 -8.09 2.82 -14.14
C VAL A 31 -6.74 3.54 -14.20
N GLU A 32 -6.67 4.55 -15.05
CA GLU A 32 -5.50 5.40 -15.27
C GLU A 32 -5.01 6.11 -14.01
N ARG A 33 -5.90 6.34 -13.03
CA ARG A 33 -5.53 6.93 -11.73
C ARG A 33 -4.52 6.11 -10.95
N TYR A 34 -4.42 4.81 -11.23
CA TYR A 34 -3.49 3.89 -10.56
C TYR A 34 -2.16 3.76 -11.32
N ASN A 35 -1.97 4.47 -12.44
CA ASN A 35 -0.72 4.37 -13.22
C ASN A 35 0.51 4.90 -12.47
N ASN A 36 0.31 5.86 -11.56
CA ASN A 36 1.36 6.41 -10.71
C ASN A 36 1.35 5.80 -9.29
N LEU A 37 0.73 4.64 -9.12
CA LEU A 37 0.68 3.98 -7.82
C LEU A 37 2.08 3.61 -7.34
N LYS A 38 2.42 4.05 -6.12
CA LYS A 38 3.70 3.73 -5.48
C LYS A 38 3.48 3.18 -4.08
N VAL A 39 4.24 2.13 -3.76
CA VAL A 39 4.38 1.57 -2.41
C VAL A 39 5.81 1.85 -1.97
N SER A 40 5.98 2.38 -0.76
CA SER A 40 7.30 2.71 -0.21
C SER A 40 7.30 2.71 1.31
N MET A 41 8.49 2.86 1.90
CA MET A 41 8.70 3.06 3.34
C MET A 41 9.77 4.13 3.53
N GLU A 42 9.67 4.89 4.61
CA GLU A 42 10.63 5.92 5.00
C GLU A 42 11.04 5.73 6.48
N PRO A 43 11.85 4.71 6.79
CA PRO A 43 12.23 4.37 8.17
C PRO A 43 13.03 5.46 8.88
N GLU A 44 13.67 6.36 8.12
CA GLU A 44 14.38 7.52 8.65
C GLU A 44 13.42 8.62 9.14
N ILE A 45 12.21 8.70 8.58
CA ILE A 45 11.20 9.70 8.93
C ILE A 45 10.25 9.15 9.99
N TYR A 46 9.75 7.92 9.78
CA TYR A 46 8.85 7.26 10.72
C TYR A 46 9.56 6.06 11.35
N GLN A 47 9.82 6.11 12.65
CA GLN A 47 10.55 5.05 13.38
C GLN A 47 9.70 3.81 13.66
N THR A 48 8.39 3.88 13.40
CA THR A 48 7.44 2.77 13.55
C THR A 48 7.28 2.02 12.24
N PHE A 49 7.07 0.70 12.30
CA PHE A 49 6.82 -0.10 11.11
C PHE A 49 5.57 0.41 10.37
N HIS A 50 5.78 0.88 9.14
CA HIS A 50 4.76 1.53 8.35
C HIS A 50 4.90 1.20 6.86
N VAL A 51 3.90 1.57 6.08
CA VAL A 51 3.95 1.60 4.62
C VAL A 51 3.29 2.88 4.12
N ILE A 52 3.89 3.49 3.10
CA ILE A 52 3.39 4.68 2.41
C ILE A 52 2.82 4.23 1.07
N ILE A 53 1.58 4.61 0.80
CA ILE A 53 0.91 4.33 -0.46
C ILE A 53 0.50 5.66 -1.08
N ARG A 54 0.92 5.87 -2.34
CA ARG A 54 0.55 7.03 -3.15
C ARG A 54 -0.24 6.58 -4.37
N ILE A 55 -1.38 7.22 -4.64
CA ILE A 55 -2.23 7.01 -5.82
C ILE A 55 -2.69 8.38 -6.31
N GLY A 56 -2.35 8.77 -7.53
CA GLY A 56 -2.64 10.12 -8.01
C GLY A 56 -1.99 11.18 -7.12
N ILE A 57 -2.81 12.09 -6.60
CA ILE A 57 -2.44 13.12 -5.61
C ILE A 57 -2.65 12.66 -4.15
N SER A 58 -3.27 11.50 -3.95
CA SER A 58 -3.56 10.97 -2.62
C SER A 58 -2.37 10.19 -2.09
N GLU A 59 -2.08 10.38 -0.81
CA GLU A 59 -1.05 9.65 -0.09
C GLU A 59 -1.54 9.36 1.32
N ALA A 60 -1.21 8.16 1.81
CA ALA A 60 -1.44 7.80 3.20
C ALA A 60 -0.31 6.91 3.74
N VAL A 61 -0.05 7.08 5.03
CA VAL A 61 0.90 6.29 5.82
C VAL A 61 0.08 5.37 6.72
N PHE A 62 0.31 4.07 6.60
CA PHE A 62 -0.36 3.05 7.40
C PHE A 62 0.63 2.41 8.37
N ILE A 63 0.26 2.32 9.65
CA ILE A 63 1.01 1.55 10.65
C ILE A 63 0.71 0.08 10.46
N MET A 64 1.76 -0.72 10.51
CA MET A 64 1.70 -2.17 10.37
C MET A 64 2.00 -2.84 11.72
N PRO A 65 1.40 -4.02 11.99
CA PRO A 65 0.60 -4.84 11.08
C PRO A 65 -0.88 -4.48 10.99
N GLU A 66 -1.39 -3.56 11.81
CA GLU A 66 -2.83 -3.33 11.98
C GLU A 66 -3.48 -2.65 10.75
N GLY A 67 -2.70 -1.99 9.91
CA GLY A 67 -3.19 -1.24 8.75
C GLY A 67 -3.91 0.04 9.15
N VAL A 68 -3.59 0.61 10.32
CA VAL A 68 -4.21 1.84 10.83
C VAL A 68 -3.61 3.05 10.12
N VAL A 69 -4.46 3.95 9.62
CA VAL A 69 -4.00 5.21 9.02
C VAL A 69 -3.37 6.09 10.09
N PHE A 70 -2.13 6.48 9.88
CA PHE A 70 -1.39 7.40 10.74
C PHE A 70 -1.37 8.82 10.20
N ASN A 71 -1.22 8.96 8.88
CA ASN A 71 -1.18 10.25 8.21
C ASN A 71 -1.77 10.15 6.81
N GLY A 72 -2.37 11.24 6.31
CA GLY A 72 -3.00 11.31 5.00
C GLY A 72 -4.33 10.54 4.90
N SER A 73 -4.80 10.33 3.67
CA SER A 73 -5.99 9.53 3.38
C SER A 73 -6.01 9.07 1.92
N MET A 74 -6.63 7.92 1.69
CA MET A 74 -6.84 7.36 0.34
C MET A 74 -8.29 7.49 -0.14
N GLY A 75 -9.12 8.23 0.60
CA GLY A 75 -10.54 8.41 0.30
C GLY A 75 -11.26 7.06 0.13
N MET A 76 -11.91 6.86 -1.01
CA MET A 76 -12.69 5.64 -1.27
C MET A 76 -11.84 4.36 -1.35
N ASP A 77 -10.55 4.47 -1.67
CA ASP A 77 -9.66 3.31 -1.81
C ASP A 77 -9.13 2.81 -0.47
N GLU A 78 -9.23 3.61 0.59
CA GLU A 78 -8.63 3.34 1.89
C GLU A 78 -9.07 1.99 2.46
N LYS A 79 -10.37 1.69 2.43
CA LYS A 79 -10.92 0.39 2.88
C LYS A 79 -10.35 -0.80 2.09
N PHE A 80 -10.08 -0.62 0.79
CA PHE A 80 -9.54 -1.68 -0.06
C PHE A 80 -8.04 -1.83 0.19
N VAL A 81 -7.32 -0.72 0.33
CA VAL A 81 -5.91 -0.70 0.71
C VAL A 81 -5.70 -1.39 2.07
N ILE A 82 -6.50 -1.07 3.09
CA ILE A 82 -6.44 -1.72 4.40
C ILE A 82 -6.66 -3.22 4.28
N ARG A 83 -7.68 -3.65 3.53
CA ARG A 83 -7.93 -5.09 3.29
C ARG A 83 -6.76 -5.77 2.57
N TRP A 84 -6.12 -5.10 1.62
CA TRP A 84 -4.94 -5.60 0.94
C TRP A 84 -3.75 -5.75 1.89
N LEU A 85 -3.53 -4.77 2.79
CA LEU A 85 -2.49 -4.81 3.82
C LEU A 85 -2.71 -5.90 4.88
N GLN A 86 -3.95 -6.36 5.06
CA GLN A 86 -4.29 -7.48 5.95
C GLN A 86 -3.95 -8.87 5.34
N ASN A 87 -3.54 -8.93 4.07
CA ASN A 87 -3.12 -10.18 3.46
C ASN A 87 -1.76 -10.64 4.03
N THR A 88 -1.71 -11.86 4.57
CA THR A 88 -0.52 -12.43 5.21
C THR A 88 0.74 -12.35 4.35
N PHE A 89 0.64 -12.67 3.05
CA PHE A 89 1.80 -12.63 2.14
C PHE A 89 2.31 -11.19 1.94
N ILE A 90 1.41 -10.20 1.92
CA ILE A 90 1.79 -8.79 1.82
C ILE A 90 2.45 -8.34 3.11
N GLN A 91 1.94 -8.76 4.27
CA GLN A 91 2.58 -8.46 5.56
C GLN A 91 3.98 -9.05 5.67
N GLU A 92 4.18 -10.29 5.22
CA GLU A 92 5.49 -10.94 5.17
C GLU A 92 6.47 -10.21 4.25
N ASP A 93 6.00 -9.80 3.06
CA ASP A 93 6.80 -9.03 2.11
C ASP A 93 7.22 -7.67 2.71
N LEU A 94 6.27 -6.93 3.31
CA LEU A 94 6.53 -5.62 3.94
C LEU A 94 7.43 -5.75 5.19
N SER A 95 7.21 -6.76 6.03
CA SER A 95 8.02 -7.00 7.22
C SER A 95 9.49 -7.30 6.86
N SER A 96 9.70 -8.03 5.77
CA SER A 96 11.04 -8.31 5.24
C SER A 96 11.74 -7.03 4.78
N HIS A 97 11.06 -6.15 4.04
CA HIS A 97 11.60 -4.84 3.65
C HIS A 97 11.96 -3.98 4.86
N TRP A 98 11.07 -3.92 5.85
CA TRP A 98 11.30 -3.15 7.06
C TRP A 98 12.54 -3.60 7.84
N LYS A 99 12.67 -4.91 8.03
CA LYS A 99 13.85 -5.51 8.69
C LYS A 99 15.12 -5.19 7.92
N ASN A 100 15.12 -5.39 6.61
CA ASN A 100 16.27 -5.09 5.76
C ASN A 100 16.66 -3.62 5.86
N ALA A 101 15.69 -2.71 5.77
CA ALA A 101 15.96 -1.28 5.86
C ALA A 101 16.64 -0.91 7.19
N ARG A 102 16.14 -1.44 8.33
CA ARG A 102 16.74 -1.17 9.65
C ARG A 102 18.11 -1.82 9.86
N LEU A 103 18.39 -2.95 9.20
CA LEU A 103 19.70 -3.59 9.27
C LEU A 103 20.78 -2.78 8.55
N TYR A 104 20.42 -2.06 7.49
CA TYR A 104 21.36 -1.18 6.76
C TYR A 104 21.42 0.26 7.30
N SER A 105 20.55 0.61 8.27
CA SER A 105 20.56 1.90 8.98
C SER A 105 21.37 1.87 10.29
N ALA A 106 21.94 0.72 10.66
CA ALA A 106 22.76 0.51 11.86
C ALA A 106 24.24 0.39 11.50
#